data_AF-A0A928TZ82-F1
#
_entry.id   AF-A0A928TZ82-F1
#
_cell.length_a   1.000
_cell.length_b   1.000
_cell.length_c   1.000
_cell.angle_alpha   90.00
_cell.angle_beta   90.00
_cell.angle_gamma   90.00
#
_symmetry.space_group_name_H-M   'P 1'
#
loop_
_entity.id
_entity.type
_entity.pdbx_description
1 polymer ?
#
loop_
_entity_poly.entity_id
_entity_poly.type
_entity_poly.pdbx_seq_one_letter_code
_entity_poly.pdbx_strand_id
1 'polypeptide(L)'
;MRFDKFLCVFNLLVITFLIVLAGCTATDTSTTIISREAISSVGTVPATRILAEQTSPPVMVTQTPILAPSSIPTATPTMEATITETLTPTLTPTLTDTELRQLALELLENNNGCQLPCWWGITPGQTTWDTAYELIRIFDRIPHRFTVNSEYVIYEPVIPLPSELFEYDEVGHIYSVRNGIVESIEMPISRGELPEGYLTQYALPAFLTTYGPPAEVWVSTYRAAFEYDDLPFFAVLFYPEQGIVASFNVNGFRQGDFVQGCLQERPVSYLVLLPSGLNMTFEQVVGDASAFNREYLSLEEATGMEVMTFYETFKDSDNTTCLETPANLWR
;
A
#
# COMPACT_ATOMS: atom_id res chain seq x y z
N MET A 1 12.97 -33.25 12.07
CA MET A 1 12.60 -33.05 13.49
C MET A 1 11.17 -32.51 13.52
N ARG A 2 10.27 -33.17 14.24
CA ARG A 2 8.82 -32.95 14.21
C ARG A 2 8.33 -33.08 15.66
N PHE A 3 8.34 -32.00 16.45
CA PHE A 3 7.85 -32.05 17.84
C PHE A 3 7.31 -30.75 18.46
N ASP A 4 6.98 -29.69 17.69
CA ASP A 4 6.53 -28.42 18.31
C ASP A 4 5.03 -28.09 18.17
N LYS A 5 4.25 -28.86 17.42
CA LYS A 5 2.82 -28.50 17.19
C LYS A 5 1.84 -28.97 18.26
N PHE A 6 2.27 -29.76 19.25
CA PHE A 6 1.36 -30.32 20.27
C PHE A 6 1.27 -29.48 21.56
N LEU A 7 2.19 -28.56 21.82
CA LEU A 7 2.22 -27.79 23.07
C LEU A 7 1.31 -26.56 23.07
N CYS A 8 0.92 -26.07 21.89
CA CYS A 8 0.13 -24.83 21.77
C CYS A 8 -1.38 -25.08 22.03
N VAL A 9 -1.90 -26.26 21.69
CA VAL A 9 -3.33 -26.59 21.86
C VAL A 9 -3.69 -26.88 23.33
N PHE A 10 -2.73 -27.38 24.12
CA PHE A 10 -2.99 -27.74 25.53
C PHE A 10 -3.02 -26.53 26.46
N ASN A 11 -2.30 -25.44 26.14
CA ASN A 11 -2.33 -24.20 26.93
C ASN A 11 -3.59 -23.36 26.70
N LEU A 12 -4.25 -23.48 25.54
CA LEU A 12 -5.45 -22.69 25.24
C LEU A 12 -6.68 -23.15 26.04
N LEU A 13 -6.79 -24.45 26.33
CA LEU A 13 -7.93 -25.04 27.05
C LEU A 13 -7.90 -24.81 28.56
N VAL A 14 -6.71 -24.65 29.17
CA VAL A 14 -6.58 -24.40 30.62
C VAL A 14 -6.91 -22.94 30.96
N ILE A 15 -6.61 -22.00 30.04
CA ILE A 15 -6.89 -20.57 30.24
C ILE A 15 -8.39 -20.26 30.09
N THR A 16 -9.11 -20.96 29.20
CA THR A 16 -10.56 -20.75 29.04
C THR A 16 -11.38 -21.23 30.25
N PHE A 17 -10.88 -22.20 31.02
CA PHE A 17 -11.60 -22.70 32.21
C PHE A 17 -11.44 -21.79 33.45
N LEU A 18 -10.45 -20.88 33.47
CA LEU A 18 -10.21 -19.98 34.61
C LEU A 18 -10.96 -18.64 34.53
N ILE A 19 -11.49 -18.26 33.37
CA ILE A 19 -12.16 -16.96 33.17
C ILE A 19 -13.65 -16.98 33.59
N VAL A 20 -14.25 -18.17 33.80
CA VAL A 20 -15.70 -18.29 34.11
C VAL A 20 -16.01 -18.11 35.62
N LEU A 21 -15.02 -17.90 36.49
CA LEU A 21 -15.23 -17.86 37.95
C LEU A 21 -15.00 -16.50 38.64
N ALA A 22 -14.76 -15.41 37.90
CA ALA A 22 -14.61 -14.09 38.52
C ALA A 22 -15.42 -13.02 37.77
N GLY A 23 -16.50 -12.52 38.39
CA GLY A 23 -17.08 -11.24 37.98
C GLY A 23 -18.58 -11.05 38.17
N CYS A 24 -19.10 -11.27 39.38
CA CYS A 24 -20.38 -10.67 39.80
C CYS A 24 -20.18 -9.96 41.13
N THR A 25 -19.90 -8.65 41.08
CA THR A 25 -20.20 -7.72 42.18
C THR A 25 -20.58 -6.36 41.61
N ALA A 26 -21.77 -5.90 42.00
CA ALA A 26 -22.38 -4.61 41.72
C ALA A 26 -21.54 -3.42 42.22
N THR A 27 -21.87 -2.19 41.80
CA THR A 27 -22.40 -1.11 42.66
C THR A 27 -22.83 0.10 41.81
N ASP A 28 -24.01 0.63 42.12
CA ASP A 28 -24.59 1.92 41.71
C ASP A 28 -23.64 3.12 41.88
N THR A 29 -23.87 4.24 41.17
CA THR A 29 -24.00 5.60 41.77
C THR A 29 -24.32 6.67 40.71
N SER A 30 -25.47 7.33 40.94
CA SER A 30 -25.87 8.73 40.70
C SER A 30 -25.43 9.53 39.47
N THR A 31 -26.43 9.80 38.64
CA THR A 31 -26.95 11.11 38.22
C THR A 31 -26.13 12.37 38.58
N THR A 32 -25.73 13.14 37.57
CA THR A 32 -25.68 14.61 37.66
C THR A 32 -26.10 15.21 36.32
N ILE A 33 -27.25 15.88 36.34
CA ILE A 33 -27.80 16.68 35.26
C ILE A 33 -27.08 18.04 35.30
N ILE A 34 -26.42 18.43 34.21
CA ILE A 34 -26.00 19.83 34.00
C ILE A 34 -26.72 20.37 32.77
N SER A 35 -27.56 21.37 33.07
CA SER A 35 -28.29 22.23 32.15
C SER A 35 -27.30 23.02 31.27
N ARG A 36 -27.52 23.05 29.95
CA ARG A 36 -26.80 23.93 29.02
C ARG A 36 -27.74 25.01 28.53
N GLU A 37 -27.47 26.24 28.97
CA GLU A 37 -28.11 27.46 28.50
C GLU A 37 -27.81 27.70 27.02
N ALA A 38 -28.85 28.11 26.30
CA ALA A 38 -28.79 28.58 24.93
C ALA A 38 -28.18 29.99 24.89
N ILE A 39 -27.12 30.18 24.12
CA ILE A 39 -26.66 31.50 23.71
C ILE A 39 -26.93 31.65 22.21
N SER A 40 -27.96 32.45 21.96
CA SER A 40 -28.31 33.06 20.68
C SER A 40 -27.29 34.13 20.33
N SER A 41 -26.78 34.12 19.10
CA SER A 41 -26.05 35.23 18.52
C SER A 41 -26.21 35.20 17.00
N VAL A 42 -27.26 35.90 16.55
CA VAL A 42 -27.53 36.28 15.18
C VAL A 42 -26.44 37.24 14.70
N GLY A 43 -25.73 36.88 13.62
CA GLY A 43 -24.74 37.71 12.95
C GLY A 43 -25.01 37.76 11.44
N THR A 44 -25.32 38.96 10.97
CA THR A 44 -25.85 39.31 9.65
C THR A 44 -24.76 39.42 8.58
N VAL A 45 -24.96 38.70 7.46
CA VAL A 45 -24.65 38.97 6.01
C VAL A 45 -24.03 40.36 5.72
N PRO A 46 -23.01 40.56 4.83
CA PRO A 46 -23.23 40.39 3.39
C PRO A 46 -22.08 40.16 2.39
N ALA A 47 -22.54 39.86 1.16
CA ALA A 47 -22.05 40.30 -0.16
C ALA A 47 -21.31 39.26 -1.03
N THR A 48 -22.13 38.52 -1.79
CA THR A 48 -21.81 37.81 -3.02
C THR A 48 -21.09 38.71 -4.03
N ARG A 49 -19.87 38.33 -4.41
CA ARG A 49 -19.12 38.95 -5.50
C ARG A 49 -19.37 38.16 -6.78
N ILE A 50 -20.06 38.79 -7.73
CA ILE A 50 -20.25 38.31 -9.10
C ILE A 50 -18.87 38.35 -9.79
N LEU A 51 -18.36 37.19 -10.21
CA LEU A 51 -17.16 37.10 -11.04
C LEU A 51 -17.59 37.02 -12.51
N ALA A 52 -17.07 37.96 -13.29
CA ALA A 52 -17.34 38.11 -14.71
C ALA A 52 -16.82 36.91 -15.52
N GLU A 53 -17.66 36.45 -16.44
CA GLU A 53 -17.42 35.38 -17.39
C GLU A 53 -16.37 35.85 -18.42
N GLN A 54 -15.19 35.24 -18.37
CA GLN A 54 -14.07 35.58 -19.23
C GLN A 54 -14.10 34.72 -20.50
N THR A 55 -14.49 35.33 -21.62
CA THR A 55 -14.58 34.70 -22.94
C THR A 55 -13.19 34.34 -23.46
N SER A 56 -12.95 33.04 -23.69
CA SER A 56 -11.75 32.50 -24.33
C SER A 56 -11.78 32.73 -25.86
N PRO A 57 -10.65 33.08 -26.51
CA PRO A 57 -10.56 33.21 -27.96
C PRO A 57 -10.58 31.84 -28.68
N PRO A 58 -11.04 31.79 -29.94
CA PRO A 58 -11.20 30.54 -30.68
C PRO A 58 -9.84 29.92 -31.03
N VAL A 59 -9.69 28.63 -30.70
CA VAL A 59 -8.52 27.81 -31.05
C VAL A 59 -8.57 27.49 -32.55
N MET A 60 -7.52 27.91 -33.27
CA MET A 60 -7.34 27.64 -34.69
C MET A 60 -6.82 26.21 -34.88
N VAL A 61 -7.62 25.34 -35.48
CA VAL A 61 -7.26 23.94 -35.74
C VAL A 61 -6.35 23.87 -36.98
N THR A 62 -5.05 23.63 -36.75
CA THR A 62 -4.08 23.30 -37.80
C THR A 62 -4.26 21.85 -38.22
N GLN A 63 -4.62 21.62 -39.48
CA GLN A 63 -4.74 20.28 -40.04
C GLN A 63 -3.36 19.72 -40.40
N THR A 64 -3.00 18.61 -39.76
CA THR A 64 -1.77 17.84 -40.05
C THR A 64 -1.99 17.00 -41.32
N PRO A 65 -1.07 17.04 -42.30
CA PRO A 65 -1.23 16.29 -43.55
C PRO A 65 -1.12 14.78 -43.32
N ILE A 66 -2.10 14.05 -43.84
CA ILE A 66 -2.13 12.58 -43.92
C ILE A 66 -1.16 12.12 -44.99
N LEU A 67 -0.17 11.31 -44.59
CA LEU A 67 0.76 10.64 -45.52
C LEU A 67 0.11 9.40 -46.13
N ALA A 68 0.23 9.29 -47.46
CA ALA A 68 -0.30 8.20 -48.25
C ALA A 68 0.46 6.88 -48.02
N PRO A 69 -0.22 5.72 -48.06
CA PRO A 69 0.42 4.42 -47.91
C PRO A 69 1.26 4.06 -49.14
N SER A 70 2.55 3.77 -48.91
CA SER A 70 3.46 3.23 -49.91
C SER A 70 3.32 1.72 -49.98
N SER A 71 2.88 1.19 -51.13
CA SER A 71 2.80 -0.24 -51.40
C SER A 71 4.17 -0.80 -51.78
N ILE A 72 4.81 -1.51 -50.84
CA ILE A 72 6.05 -2.25 -51.09
C ILE A 72 5.71 -3.63 -51.68
N PRO A 73 6.36 -4.08 -52.76
CA PRO A 73 6.13 -5.39 -53.33
C PRO A 73 6.64 -6.51 -52.41
N THR A 74 5.74 -7.43 -52.07
CA THR A 74 6.01 -8.64 -51.30
C THR A 74 6.76 -9.67 -52.14
N ALA A 75 8.00 -9.99 -51.75
CA ALA A 75 8.74 -11.13 -52.30
C ALA A 75 8.22 -12.44 -51.67
N THR A 76 7.78 -13.36 -52.52
CA THR A 76 7.34 -14.71 -52.15
C THR A 76 8.57 -15.55 -51.78
N PRO A 77 8.66 -16.11 -50.55
CA PRO A 77 9.77 -16.97 -50.17
C PRO A 77 9.60 -18.37 -50.76
N THR A 78 10.64 -18.85 -51.45
CA THR A 78 10.80 -20.23 -51.91
C THR A 78 11.05 -21.12 -50.69
N MET A 79 10.20 -22.14 -50.49
CA MET A 79 10.42 -23.16 -49.45
C MET A 79 11.61 -24.04 -49.82
N GLU A 80 12.73 -23.83 -49.14
CA GLU A 80 13.85 -24.76 -49.09
C GLU A 80 13.60 -25.75 -47.95
N ALA A 81 13.74 -27.05 -48.23
CA ALA A 81 13.46 -28.12 -47.27
C ALA A 81 14.54 -28.16 -46.18
N THR A 82 14.26 -27.52 -45.05
CA THR A 82 15.13 -27.51 -43.87
C THR A 82 15.10 -28.85 -43.15
N ILE A 83 16.27 -29.43 -42.97
CA ILE A 83 16.52 -30.66 -42.21
C ILE A 83 16.07 -30.39 -40.77
N THR A 84 15.07 -31.15 -40.29
CA THR A 84 14.55 -31.04 -38.93
C THR A 84 15.57 -31.59 -37.95
N GLU A 85 16.40 -30.72 -37.39
CA GLU A 85 17.11 -31.03 -36.15
C GLU A 85 16.07 -31.12 -35.04
N THR A 86 15.92 -32.33 -34.48
CA THR A 86 15.14 -32.58 -33.28
C THR A 86 15.79 -31.79 -32.15
N LEU A 87 15.29 -30.58 -31.90
CA LEU A 87 15.63 -29.78 -30.73
C LEU A 87 15.26 -30.61 -29.50
N THR A 88 16.29 -31.18 -28.88
CA THR A 88 16.17 -31.71 -27.52
C THR A 88 15.76 -30.51 -26.67
N PRO A 89 14.66 -30.57 -25.90
CA PRO A 89 14.21 -29.44 -25.10
C PRO A 89 15.35 -29.03 -24.18
N THR A 90 15.97 -27.90 -24.52
CA THR A 90 17.03 -27.32 -23.70
C THR A 90 16.36 -26.99 -22.38
N LEU A 91 16.78 -27.67 -21.32
CA LEU A 91 16.38 -27.35 -19.95
C LEU A 91 16.60 -25.85 -19.78
N THR A 92 15.51 -25.09 -19.71
CA THR A 92 15.57 -23.65 -19.44
C THR A 92 16.44 -23.50 -18.19
N PRO A 93 17.56 -22.76 -18.24
CA PRO A 93 18.43 -22.62 -17.08
C PRO A 93 17.55 -22.11 -15.94
N THR A 94 17.39 -22.95 -14.93
CA THR A 94 16.65 -22.59 -13.72
C THR A 94 17.57 -21.62 -12.99
N LEU A 95 17.11 -20.37 -12.82
CA LEU A 95 17.84 -19.36 -12.07
C LEU A 95 18.28 -19.93 -10.72
N THR A 96 19.51 -19.61 -10.33
CA THR A 96 20.03 -19.87 -8.98
C THR A 96 19.35 -18.97 -7.96
N ASP A 97 19.40 -19.34 -6.68
CA ASP A 97 18.79 -18.54 -5.59
C ASP A 97 19.32 -17.10 -5.56
N THR A 98 20.62 -16.91 -5.85
CA THR A 98 21.24 -15.59 -5.96
C THR A 98 20.67 -14.79 -7.13
N GLU A 99 20.50 -15.41 -8.30
CA GLU A 99 19.91 -14.75 -9.46
C GLU A 99 18.43 -14.40 -9.23
N LEU A 100 17.68 -15.24 -8.50
CA LEU A 100 16.29 -14.95 -8.12
C LEU A 100 16.18 -13.74 -7.18
N ARG A 101 17.04 -13.66 -6.16
CA ARG A 101 17.08 -12.50 -5.25
C ARG A 101 17.46 -11.22 -5.98
N GLN A 102 18.43 -11.29 -6.89
CA GLN A 102 18.83 -10.15 -7.69
C GLN A 102 17.69 -9.68 -8.62
N LEU A 103 16.98 -10.63 -9.25
CA LEU A 103 15.80 -10.31 -10.05
C LEU A 103 14.70 -9.66 -9.20
N ALA A 104 14.45 -10.14 -7.98
CA ALA A 104 13.48 -9.55 -7.07
C ALA A 104 13.85 -8.10 -6.72
N LEU A 105 15.14 -7.83 -6.42
CA LEU A 105 15.63 -6.46 -6.21
C LEU A 105 15.40 -5.58 -7.43
N GLU A 106 15.78 -6.04 -8.63
CA GLU A 106 15.62 -5.27 -9.86
C GLU A 106 14.14 -4.92 -10.13
N LEU A 107 13.23 -5.86 -9.84
CA LEU A 107 11.80 -5.64 -9.95
C LEU A 107 11.27 -4.68 -8.89
N LEU A 108 11.75 -4.73 -7.65
CA LEU A 108 11.39 -3.75 -6.62
C LEU A 108 11.88 -2.34 -6.99
N GLU A 109 13.11 -2.22 -7.48
CA GLU A 109 13.72 -0.94 -7.82
C GLU A 109 13.16 -0.30 -9.08
N ASN A 110 12.82 -1.08 -10.11
CA ASN A 110 12.38 -0.52 -11.39
C ASN A 110 10.88 -0.69 -11.65
N ASN A 111 10.19 -1.47 -10.81
CA ASN A 111 8.79 -1.86 -10.99
C ASN A 111 8.48 -2.37 -12.41
N ASN A 112 9.46 -3.02 -13.06
CA ASN A 112 9.41 -3.43 -14.46
C ASN A 112 9.00 -2.29 -15.44
N GLY A 113 9.36 -1.05 -15.12
CA GLY A 113 9.09 0.13 -15.93
C GLY A 113 7.66 0.65 -15.91
N CYS A 114 6.79 0.18 -15.00
CA CYS A 114 5.44 0.72 -14.84
C CYS A 114 5.27 1.55 -13.56
N GLN A 115 4.25 2.41 -13.54
CA GLN A 115 3.85 3.20 -12.37
C GLN A 115 2.71 2.51 -11.63
N LEU A 116 2.58 2.76 -10.33
CA LEU A 116 1.44 2.24 -9.55
C LEU A 116 0.11 2.72 -10.17
N PRO A 117 -0.94 1.88 -10.14
CA PRO A 117 -1.07 0.62 -9.39
C PRO A 117 -0.55 -0.61 -10.14
N CYS A 118 0.13 -0.45 -11.28
CA CYS A 118 0.81 -1.57 -11.90
C CYS A 118 2.00 -2.01 -11.03
N TRP A 119 2.09 -3.32 -10.78
CA TRP A 119 3.16 -3.95 -10.03
C TRP A 119 3.83 -5.01 -10.87
N TRP A 120 5.08 -4.75 -11.27
CA TRP A 120 5.89 -5.61 -12.14
C TRP A 120 5.24 -5.97 -13.49
N GLY A 121 4.29 -5.16 -13.96
CA GLY A 121 3.48 -5.44 -15.17
C GLY A 121 2.09 -6.03 -14.89
N ILE A 122 1.75 -6.30 -13.63
CA ILE A 122 0.43 -6.78 -13.19
C ILE A 122 -0.40 -5.56 -12.77
N THR A 123 -1.52 -5.33 -13.44
CA THR A 123 -2.43 -4.21 -13.13
C THR A 123 -3.74 -4.75 -12.57
N PRO A 124 -4.10 -4.43 -11.32
CA PRO A 124 -5.38 -4.82 -10.73
C PRO A 124 -6.57 -4.41 -11.58
N GLY A 125 -7.57 -5.30 -11.69
CA GLY A 125 -8.77 -5.14 -12.51
C GLY A 125 -8.55 -5.38 -14.02
N GLN A 126 -7.30 -5.60 -14.45
CA GLN A 126 -6.97 -5.77 -15.88
C GLN A 126 -6.22 -7.08 -16.16
N THR A 127 -5.21 -7.41 -15.36
CA THR A 127 -4.38 -8.60 -15.58
C THR A 127 -5.09 -9.86 -15.10
N THR A 128 -5.14 -10.90 -15.95
CA THR A 128 -5.64 -12.22 -15.56
C THR A 128 -4.66 -12.89 -14.60
N TRP A 129 -5.16 -13.76 -13.72
CA TRP A 129 -4.30 -14.54 -12.84
C TRP A 129 -3.31 -15.41 -13.62
N ASP A 130 -3.73 -16.03 -14.73
CA ASP A 130 -2.82 -16.85 -15.55
C ASP A 130 -1.64 -16.03 -16.07
N THR A 131 -1.88 -14.80 -16.53
CA THR A 131 -0.80 -13.90 -16.98
C THR A 131 0.09 -13.45 -15.82
N ALA A 132 -0.49 -13.09 -14.67
CA ALA A 132 0.28 -12.74 -13.47
C ALA A 132 1.14 -13.91 -12.97
N TYR A 133 0.59 -15.13 -13.00
CA TYR A 133 1.23 -16.33 -12.52
C TYR A 133 2.45 -16.73 -13.36
N GLU A 134 2.46 -16.43 -14.67
CA GLU A 134 3.64 -16.66 -15.51
C GLU A 134 4.88 -15.88 -15.03
N LEU A 135 4.69 -14.70 -14.44
CA LEU A 135 5.75 -13.94 -13.79
C LEU A 135 6.04 -14.49 -12.38
N ILE A 136 5.00 -14.66 -11.57
CA ILE A 136 5.14 -15.05 -10.15
C ILE A 136 5.81 -16.42 -9.98
N ARG A 137 5.55 -17.38 -10.89
CA ARG A 137 6.09 -18.74 -10.83
C ARG A 137 7.61 -18.82 -10.98
N ILE A 138 8.26 -17.72 -11.36
CA ILE A 138 9.72 -17.58 -11.34
C ILE A 138 10.22 -17.68 -9.89
N PHE A 139 9.50 -17.06 -8.94
CA PHE A 139 9.84 -17.03 -7.52
C PHE A 139 9.21 -18.20 -6.76
N ASP A 140 7.91 -18.42 -6.96
CA ASP A 140 7.16 -19.45 -6.24
C ASP A 140 6.26 -20.25 -7.18
N ARG A 141 6.64 -21.50 -7.41
CA ARG A 141 5.92 -22.42 -8.31
C ARG A 141 4.62 -22.94 -7.72
N ILE A 142 4.43 -22.90 -6.41
CA ILE A 142 3.24 -23.43 -5.76
C ILE A 142 2.87 -22.46 -4.64
N PRO A 143 2.40 -21.26 -4.99
CA PRO A 143 2.01 -20.27 -3.99
C PRO A 143 0.91 -20.84 -3.10
N HIS A 144 0.95 -20.44 -1.83
CA HIS A 144 -0.13 -20.78 -0.91
C HIS A 144 -1.46 -20.25 -1.48
N ARG A 145 -2.49 -21.10 -1.47
CA ARG A 145 -3.77 -20.82 -2.13
C ARG A 145 -4.91 -20.98 -1.15
N PHE A 146 -5.68 -19.92 -0.95
CA PHE A 146 -6.88 -19.89 -0.12
C PHE A 146 -8.10 -19.66 -1.00
N THR A 147 -9.04 -20.61 -1.01
CA THR A 147 -10.31 -20.46 -1.73
C THR A 147 -11.35 -19.93 -0.78
N VAL A 148 -11.81 -18.70 -0.98
CA VAL A 148 -12.90 -18.12 -0.20
C VAL A 148 -14.25 -18.60 -0.76
N ASN A 149 -14.40 -18.56 -2.09
CA ASN A 149 -15.52 -19.16 -2.82
C ASN A 149 -15.09 -19.51 -4.26
N SER A 150 -16.03 -19.93 -5.11
CA SER A 150 -15.74 -20.34 -6.50
C SER A 150 -15.17 -19.23 -7.38
N GLU A 151 -15.45 -17.98 -7.04
CA GLU A 151 -15.07 -16.80 -7.82
C GLU A 151 -13.89 -16.06 -7.18
N TYR A 152 -13.67 -16.20 -5.87
CA TYR A 152 -12.68 -15.43 -5.10
C TYR A 152 -11.62 -16.35 -4.47
N VAL A 153 -10.38 -16.15 -4.90
CA VAL A 153 -9.21 -16.93 -4.50
C VAL A 153 -8.08 -15.99 -4.12
N ILE A 154 -7.39 -16.30 -3.03
CA ILE A 154 -6.20 -15.55 -2.59
C ILE A 154 -4.98 -16.43 -2.84
N TYR A 155 -3.94 -15.83 -3.41
CA TYR A 155 -2.64 -16.44 -3.63
C TYR A 155 -1.57 -15.68 -2.84
N GLU A 156 -0.72 -16.41 -2.13
CA GLU A 156 0.38 -15.86 -1.34
C GLU A 156 1.73 -16.40 -1.81
N PRO A 157 2.28 -15.90 -2.93
CA PRO A 157 3.63 -16.26 -3.35
C PRO A 157 4.68 -15.67 -2.43
N VAL A 158 5.74 -16.44 -2.21
CA VAL A 158 6.91 -16.03 -1.44
C VAL A 158 7.99 -15.50 -2.39
N ILE A 159 8.43 -14.26 -2.17
CA ILE A 159 9.46 -13.60 -2.96
C ILE A 159 10.77 -13.60 -2.17
N PRO A 160 11.85 -14.21 -2.68
CA PRO A 160 13.13 -14.23 -1.99
C PRO A 160 13.80 -12.86 -2.02
N LEU A 161 14.34 -12.44 -0.87
CA LEU A 161 15.07 -11.19 -0.70
C LEU A 161 16.51 -11.45 -0.22
N PRO A 162 17.47 -10.55 -0.52
CA PRO A 162 18.81 -10.62 0.07
C PRO A 162 18.78 -10.27 1.57
N SER A 163 19.15 -11.23 2.41
CA SER A 163 19.24 -11.04 3.88
C SER A 163 20.26 -9.98 4.32
N GLU A 164 21.16 -9.57 3.42
CA GLU A 164 22.12 -8.49 3.66
C GLU A 164 21.46 -7.10 3.62
N LEU A 165 20.29 -7.00 2.98
CA LEU A 165 19.57 -5.73 2.80
C LEU A 165 18.27 -5.68 3.59
N PHE A 166 17.63 -6.83 3.83
CA PHE A 166 16.33 -6.92 4.46
C PHE A 166 16.39 -7.74 5.74
N GLU A 167 15.53 -7.40 6.71
CA GLU A 167 15.39 -8.14 7.97
C GLU A 167 15.01 -9.62 7.76
N TYR A 168 14.27 -9.91 6.68
CA TYR A 168 13.84 -11.24 6.28
C TYR A 168 14.41 -11.57 4.90
N ASP A 169 14.77 -12.84 4.68
CA ASP A 169 15.28 -13.35 3.40
C ASP A 169 14.15 -13.69 2.40
N GLU A 170 12.91 -13.41 2.77
CA GLU A 170 11.74 -13.55 1.92
C GLU A 170 10.58 -12.64 2.37
N VAL A 171 9.66 -12.35 1.44
CA VAL A 171 8.43 -11.60 1.70
C VAL A 171 7.23 -12.24 1.01
N GLY A 172 6.12 -12.36 1.73
CA GLY A 172 4.85 -12.82 1.15
C GLY A 172 4.11 -11.68 0.49
N HIS A 173 3.81 -11.82 -0.81
CA HIS A 173 2.85 -10.95 -1.50
C HIS A 173 1.48 -11.60 -1.42
N ILE A 174 0.41 -10.81 -1.46
CA ILE A 174 -0.96 -11.30 -1.44
C ILE A 174 -1.64 -10.83 -2.73
N TYR A 175 -2.16 -11.78 -3.52
CA TYR A 175 -2.92 -11.52 -4.73
C TYR A 175 -4.34 -12.03 -4.55
N SER A 176 -5.29 -11.12 -4.46
CA SER A 176 -6.70 -11.43 -4.43
C SER A 176 -7.21 -11.50 -5.86
N VAL A 177 -7.81 -12.63 -6.24
CA VAL A 177 -8.25 -12.92 -7.61
C VAL A 177 -9.74 -13.15 -7.61
N ARG A 178 -10.47 -12.35 -8.40
CA ARG A 178 -11.91 -12.50 -8.61
C ARG A 178 -12.20 -12.83 -10.07
N ASN A 179 -12.94 -13.91 -10.31
CA ASN A 179 -13.32 -14.35 -11.65
C ASN A 179 -12.12 -14.50 -12.60
N GLY A 180 -10.97 -14.97 -12.07
CA GLY A 180 -9.73 -15.15 -12.83
C GLY A 180 -8.97 -13.86 -13.15
N ILE A 181 -9.41 -12.70 -12.65
CA ILE A 181 -8.73 -11.40 -12.77
C ILE A 181 -8.12 -11.03 -11.42
N VAL A 182 -6.90 -10.49 -11.42
CA VAL A 182 -6.28 -9.94 -10.22
C VAL A 182 -7.11 -8.74 -9.76
N GLU A 183 -7.78 -8.86 -8.63
CA GLU A 183 -8.63 -7.83 -8.02
C GLU A 183 -7.80 -6.87 -7.16
N SER A 184 -6.89 -7.36 -6.35
CA SER A 184 -5.97 -6.52 -5.57
C SER A 184 -4.62 -7.20 -5.37
N ILE A 185 -3.62 -6.37 -5.05
CA ILE A 185 -2.28 -6.82 -4.68
C ILE A 185 -1.91 -6.12 -3.37
N GLU A 186 -1.54 -6.88 -2.36
CA GLU A 186 -1.05 -6.36 -1.08
C GLU A 186 0.35 -6.88 -0.83
N MET A 187 1.28 -6.01 -0.45
CA MET A 187 2.66 -6.43 -0.21
C MET A 187 3.40 -5.57 0.81
N PRO A 188 4.17 -6.19 1.73
CA PRO A 188 5.21 -5.49 2.45
C PRO A 188 6.32 -5.08 1.47
N ILE A 189 6.78 -3.83 1.55
CA ILE A 189 7.88 -3.32 0.73
C ILE A 189 9.16 -3.24 1.55
N SER A 190 9.06 -2.78 2.79
CA SER A 190 10.19 -2.71 3.70
C SER A 190 9.78 -3.09 5.12
N ARG A 191 10.54 -4.01 5.73
CA ARG A 191 10.59 -4.23 7.17
C ARG A 191 12.05 -4.12 7.63
N GLY A 192 12.27 -3.42 8.74
CA GLY A 192 13.61 -3.17 9.28
C GLY A 192 14.32 -1.98 8.65
N GLU A 193 15.58 -1.76 9.03
CA GLU A 193 16.46 -0.72 8.48
C GLU A 193 16.93 -1.11 7.07
N LEU A 194 16.69 -0.23 6.09
CA LEU A 194 17.19 -0.42 4.73
C LEU A 194 18.47 0.41 4.54
N PRO A 195 19.46 -0.08 3.77
CA PRO A 195 20.61 0.73 3.41
C PRO A 195 20.20 1.98 2.62
N GLU A 196 20.94 3.06 2.84
CA GLU A 196 20.72 4.33 2.13
C GLU A 196 20.76 4.12 0.61
N GLY A 197 19.84 4.76 -0.10
CA GLY A 197 19.76 4.70 -1.57
C GLY A 197 18.87 3.60 -2.16
N TYR A 198 18.44 2.62 -1.36
CA TYR A 198 17.51 1.59 -1.82
C TYR A 198 16.05 2.06 -1.76
N LEU A 199 15.25 1.64 -2.75
CA LEU A 199 13.81 1.92 -2.81
C LEU A 199 13.47 3.42 -2.70
N THR A 200 14.38 4.29 -3.14
CA THR A 200 14.25 5.75 -3.04
C THR A 200 13.01 6.29 -3.75
N GLN A 201 12.56 5.64 -4.82
CA GLN A 201 11.29 5.98 -5.50
C GLN A 201 10.05 5.79 -4.62
N TYR A 202 10.15 4.96 -3.58
CA TYR A 202 9.09 4.76 -2.59
C TYR A 202 9.31 5.56 -1.30
N ALA A 203 10.38 6.36 -1.20
CA ALA A 203 10.54 7.33 -0.11
C ALA A 203 9.43 8.40 -0.19
N LEU A 204 8.97 8.88 0.97
CA LEU A 204 7.81 9.79 1.03
C LEU A 204 7.92 11.00 0.08
N PRO A 205 9.04 11.74 0.01
CA PRO A 205 9.16 12.88 -0.91
C PRO A 205 9.05 12.49 -2.39
N ALA A 206 9.73 11.41 -2.79
CA ALA A 206 9.70 10.91 -4.17
C ALA A 206 8.31 10.37 -4.54
N PHE A 207 7.65 9.70 -3.59
CA PHE A 207 6.31 9.17 -3.75
C PHE A 207 5.29 10.30 -3.97
N LEU A 208 5.30 11.32 -3.11
CA LEU A 208 4.44 12.51 -3.26
C LEU A 208 4.75 13.27 -4.56
N THR A 209 6.01 13.40 -4.94
CA THR A 209 6.41 14.03 -6.21
C THR A 209 5.86 13.27 -7.41
N THR A 210 5.84 11.93 -7.35
CA THR A 210 5.40 11.07 -8.46
C THR A 210 3.87 11.03 -8.59
N TYR A 211 3.15 10.86 -7.48
CA TYR A 211 1.71 10.59 -7.50
C TYR A 211 0.84 11.83 -7.17
N GLY A 212 1.46 12.95 -6.78
CA GLY A 212 0.78 14.18 -6.42
C GLY A 212 0.23 14.18 -4.99
N PRO A 213 -0.67 15.12 -4.65
CA PRO A 213 -1.30 15.14 -3.34
C PRO A 213 -2.26 13.94 -3.18
N PRO A 214 -2.21 13.21 -2.05
CA PRO A 214 -3.21 12.19 -1.75
C PRO A 214 -4.60 12.82 -1.56
N ALA A 215 -5.65 12.03 -1.76
CA ALA A 215 -7.01 12.47 -1.45
C ALA A 215 -7.22 12.55 0.07
N GLU A 216 -6.67 11.57 0.78
CA GLU A 216 -6.76 11.46 2.23
C GLU A 216 -5.41 11.00 2.82
N VAL A 217 -5.12 11.48 4.03
CA VAL A 217 -3.98 11.03 4.83
C VAL A 217 -4.51 10.62 6.18
N TRP A 218 -4.10 9.43 6.63
CA TRP A 218 -4.55 8.83 7.87
C TRP A 218 -3.36 8.54 8.78
N VAL A 219 -3.51 8.82 10.07
CA VAL A 219 -2.45 8.65 11.07
C VAL A 219 -2.90 7.60 12.08
N SER A 220 -1.96 6.76 12.52
CA SER A 220 -2.18 5.83 13.63
C SER A 220 -0.91 5.71 14.45
N THR A 221 -1.05 5.79 15.77
CA THR A 221 0.06 5.55 16.70
C THR A 221 -0.50 5.17 18.08
N TYR A 222 0.37 5.13 19.08
CA TYR A 222 0.03 4.83 20.46
C TYR A 222 0.40 5.98 21.38
N ARG A 223 -0.21 6.02 22.57
CA ARG A 223 0.08 7.09 23.54
C ARG A 223 1.51 7.06 24.08
N ALA A 224 2.09 5.86 24.18
CA ALA A 224 3.40 5.62 24.75
C ALA A 224 4.05 4.42 24.09
N ALA A 225 5.39 4.36 24.16
CA ALA A 225 6.14 3.22 23.66
C ALA A 225 5.77 1.94 24.41
N PHE A 226 5.80 0.83 23.69
CA PHE A 226 5.73 -0.52 24.22
C PHE A 226 7.06 -0.93 24.87
N GLU A 227 7.20 -2.22 25.17
CA GLU A 227 8.49 -2.79 25.55
C GLU A 227 9.54 -2.50 24.47
N TYR A 228 10.80 -2.33 24.90
CA TYR A 228 11.93 -2.03 24.02
C TYR A 228 11.88 -0.66 23.31
N ASP A 229 11.16 0.30 23.86
CA ASP A 229 11.03 1.67 23.32
C ASP A 229 10.47 1.69 21.87
N ASP A 230 9.64 0.69 21.54
CA ASP A 230 8.92 0.62 20.27
C ASP A 230 7.63 1.44 20.36
N LEU A 231 7.55 2.53 19.61
CA LEU A 231 6.40 3.39 19.47
C LEU A 231 6.04 3.52 17.99
N PRO A 232 5.34 2.54 17.40
CA PRO A 232 4.99 2.57 15.99
C PRO A 232 4.20 3.83 15.61
N PHE A 233 4.61 4.47 14.53
CA PHE A 233 3.97 5.65 13.98
C PHE A 233 3.69 5.43 12.50
N PHE A 234 2.40 5.38 12.15
CA PHE A 234 1.93 5.10 10.81
C PHE A 234 1.34 6.35 10.18
N ALA A 235 1.69 6.59 8.92
CA ALA A 235 0.98 7.51 8.04
C ALA A 235 0.58 6.77 6.77
N VAL A 236 -0.70 6.79 6.44
CA VAL A 236 -1.25 6.11 5.27
C VAL A 236 -1.76 7.14 4.28
N LEU A 237 -1.25 7.09 3.05
CA LEU A 237 -1.67 7.95 1.96
C LEU A 237 -2.64 7.18 1.08
N PHE A 238 -3.80 7.77 0.84
CA PHE A 238 -4.86 7.15 0.04
C PHE A 238 -5.11 7.93 -1.26
N TYR A 239 -4.97 7.22 -2.39
CA TYR A 239 -5.22 7.72 -3.74
C TYR A 239 -6.31 6.86 -4.40
N PRO A 240 -7.60 7.06 -4.08
CA PRO A 240 -8.70 6.23 -4.57
C PRO A 240 -8.78 6.21 -6.09
N GLU A 241 -8.65 7.37 -6.73
CA GLU A 241 -8.70 7.50 -8.20
C GLU A 241 -7.57 6.73 -8.90
N GLN A 242 -6.41 6.62 -8.24
CA GLN A 242 -5.25 5.91 -8.77
C GLN A 242 -5.23 4.44 -8.35
N GLY A 243 -6.03 4.04 -7.35
CA GLY A 243 -6.04 2.68 -6.80
C GLY A 243 -4.83 2.37 -5.92
N ILE A 244 -4.38 3.33 -5.10
CA ILE A 244 -3.17 3.19 -4.29
C ILE A 244 -3.46 3.48 -2.81
N VAL A 245 -3.06 2.58 -1.93
CA VAL A 245 -2.87 2.83 -0.49
C VAL A 245 -1.41 2.57 -0.14
N ALA A 246 -0.73 3.58 0.39
CA ALA A 246 0.67 3.50 0.77
C ALA A 246 0.84 3.79 2.26
N SER A 247 1.33 2.79 3.00
CA SER A 247 1.58 2.90 4.44
C SER A 247 3.05 3.15 4.72
N PHE A 248 3.37 4.29 5.32
CA PHE A 248 4.68 4.60 5.87
C PHE A 248 4.68 4.28 7.36
N ASN A 249 5.75 3.66 7.81
CA ASN A 249 5.92 3.27 9.21
C ASN A 249 7.32 3.69 9.68
N VAL A 250 7.36 4.40 10.80
CA VAL A 250 8.59 4.77 11.50
C VAL A 250 8.43 4.46 12.99
N ASN A 251 9.55 4.27 13.68
CA ASN A 251 9.52 4.30 15.14
C ASN A 251 9.38 5.77 15.58
N GLY A 252 8.24 6.11 16.16
CA GLY A 252 8.01 7.41 16.73
C GLY A 252 8.71 7.60 18.06
N PHE A 253 8.64 8.81 18.58
CA PHE A 253 9.13 9.11 19.92
C PHE A 253 8.24 10.15 20.58
N ARG A 254 8.20 10.11 21.91
CA ARG A 254 7.38 11.03 22.69
C ARG A 254 8.17 12.28 23.07
N GLN A 255 7.62 13.44 22.75
CA GLN A 255 8.15 14.74 23.16
C GLN A 255 7.08 15.50 23.97
N GLY A 256 7.13 15.37 25.29
CA GLY A 256 6.15 15.98 26.19
C GLY A 256 4.76 15.37 26.02
N ASP A 257 3.82 16.20 25.56
CA ASP A 257 2.42 15.82 25.33
C ASP A 257 2.13 15.35 23.90
N PHE A 258 3.16 15.29 23.05
CA PHE A 258 3.06 14.88 21.66
C PHE A 258 3.84 13.60 21.37
N VAL A 259 3.36 12.86 20.38
CA VAL A 259 4.09 11.79 19.70
C VAL A 259 4.51 12.31 18.34
N GLN A 260 5.77 12.06 17.97
CA GLN A 260 6.35 12.49 16.71
C GLN A 260 6.81 11.30 15.86
N GLY A 261 6.59 11.39 14.55
CA GLY A 261 7.08 10.43 13.56
C GLY A 261 7.74 11.13 12.37
N CYS A 262 9.00 10.81 12.10
CA CYS A 262 9.81 11.44 11.04
C CYS A 262 9.80 10.56 9.77
N LEU A 263 8.83 10.80 8.88
CA LEU A 263 8.52 9.91 7.76
C LEU A 263 9.46 10.04 6.55
N GLN A 264 10.27 11.11 6.46
CA GLN A 264 11.15 11.35 5.30
C GLN A 264 12.23 10.27 5.13
N GLU A 265 12.59 9.60 6.22
CA GLU A 265 13.75 8.70 6.28
C GLU A 265 13.45 7.28 5.80
N ARG A 266 12.18 6.95 5.49
CA ARG A 266 11.78 5.58 5.16
C ARG A 266 10.95 5.49 3.88
N PRO A 267 11.15 4.43 3.08
CA PRO A 267 10.23 4.11 2.01
C PRO A 267 8.89 3.62 2.57
N VAL A 268 7.92 3.48 1.66
CA VAL A 268 6.67 2.78 1.95
C VAL A 268 6.98 1.43 2.59
N SER A 269 6.31 1.14 3.70
CA SER A 269 6.41 -0.14 4.42
C SER A 269 5.45 -1.19 3.88
N TYR A 270 4.27 -0.76 3.42
CA TYR A 270 3.22 -1.64 2.91
C TYR A 270 2.42 -0.95 1.80
N LEU A 271 2.15 -1.66 0.71
CA LEU A 271 1.31 -1.20 -0.40
C LEU A 271 0.06 -2.07 -0.52
N VAL A 272 -1.08 -1.43 -0.78
CA VAL A 272 -2.29 -2.06 -1.32
C VAL A 272 -2.60 -1.39 -2.65
N LEU A 273 -2.69 -2.21 -3.69
CA LEU A 273 -2.94 -1.79 -5.07
C LEU A 273 -4.28 -2.35 -5.52
N LEU A 274 -5.10 -1.46 -6.05
CA LEU A 274 -6.50 -1.68 -6.41
C LEU A 274 -6.72 -1.21 -7.85
N PRO A 275 -7.83 -1.62 -8.49
CA PRO A 275 -8.22 -1.09 -9.77
C PRO A 275 -8.44 0.43 -9.66
N SER A 276 -7.90 1.20 -10.61
CA SER A 276 -8.08 2.65 -10.65
C SER A 276 -9.54 3.04 -10.92
N GLY A 277 -9.94 4.23 -10.45
CA GLY A 277 -11.30 4.76 -10.64
C GLY A 277 -12.39 4.05 -9.84
N LEU A 278 -12.02 3.27 -8.82
CA LEU A 278 -12.98 2.71 -7.88
C LEU A 278 -13.41 3.79 -6.89
N ASN A 279 -14.72 3.93 -6.72
CA ASN A 279 -15.30 4.80 -5.69
C ASN A 279 -15.32 4.05 -4.35
N MET A 280 -14.14 3.90 -3.74
CA MET A 280 -13.97 3.28 -2.42
C MET A 280 -13.53 4.32 -1.40
N THR A 281 -14.03 4.18 -0.17
CA THR A 281 -13.53 4.95 0.97
C THR A 281 -12.35 4.25 1.62
N PHE A 282 -11.56 4.98 2.40
CA PHE A 282 -10.44 4.41 3.14
C PHE A 282 -10.87 3.26 4.05
N GLU A 283 -11.99 3.40 4.75
CA GLU A 283 -12.52 2.38 5.67
C GLU A 283 -12.89 1.08 4.96
N GLN A 284 -13.36 1.16 3.72
CA GLN A 284 -13.66 -0.04 2.92
C GLN A 284 -12.40 -0.81 2.58
N VAL A 285 -11.31 -0.11 2.24
CA VAL A 285 -10.03 -0.77 1.89
C VAL A 285 -9.34 -1.32 3.14
N VAL A 286 -9.36 -0.57 4.24
CA VAL A 286 -8.71 -0.94 5.51
C VAL A 286 -9.47 -2.06 6.24
N GLY A 287 -10.80 -2.10 6.15
CA GLY A 287 -11.61 -3.13 6.82
C GLY A 287 -11.31 -4.55 6.36
N ASP A 288 -10.84 -4.72 5.12
CA ASP A 288 -10.54 -6.02 4.54
C ASP A 288 -9.05 -6.41 4.67
N ALA A 289 -8.15 -5.44 4.81
CA ALA A 289 -6.70 -5.66 4.84
C ALA A 289 -6.16 -5.75 6.28
N SER A 290 -5.68 -6.95 6.66
CA SER A 290 -5.20 -7.23 8.02
C SER A 290 -4.08 -6.29 8.52
N ALA A 291 -3.27 -5.75 7.59
CA ALA A 291 -2.19 -4.81 7.88
C ALA A 291 -2.68 -3.49 8.52
N PHE A 292 -3.95 -3.13 8.31
CA PHE A 292 -4.55 -1.88 8.74
C PHE A 292 -5.60 -2.06 9.85
N ASN A 293 -5.63 -3.20 10.54
CA ASN A 293 -6.55 -3.42 11.67
C ASN A 293 -6.10 -2.63 12.93
N ARG A 294 -6.23 -1.30 12.88
CA ARG A 294 -5.80 -0.33 13.90
C ARG A 294 -6.77 0.86 13.95
N GLU A 295 -6.70 1.64 15.01
CA GLU A 295 -7.42 2.91 15.14
C GLU A 295 -6.69 3.98 14.31
N TYR A 296 -7.36 4.51 13.28
CA TYR A 296 -6.86 5.60 12.46
C TYR A 296 -7.68 6.87 12.70
N LEU A 297 -7.01 8.01 12.69
CA LEU A 297 -7.62 9.32 12.62
C LEU A 297 -7.21 10.00 11.33
N SER A 298 -8.07 10.83 10.76
CA SER A 298 -7.65 11.66 9.62
C SER A 298 -6.50 12.57 10.04
N LEU A 299 -5.68 13.01 9.08
CA LEU A 299 -4.55 13.90 9.34
C LEU A 299 -4.98 15.18 10.10
N GLU A 300 -6.11 15.77 9.72
CA GLU A 300 -6.63 16.98 10.36
C GLU A 300 -7.06 16.71 11.81
N GLU A 301 -7.75 15.61 12.08
CA GLU A 301 -8.13 15.22 13.45
C GLU A 301 -6.91 14.87 14.31
N ALA A 302 -5.93 14.17 13.75
CA ALA A 302 -4.75 13.70 14.45
C ALA A 302 -3.75 14.82 14.76
N THR A 303 -3.61 15.80 13.87
CA THR A 303 -2.48 16.75 13.88
C THR A 303 -2.90 18.21 13.71
N GLY A 304 -4.14 18.48 13.28
CA GLY A 304 -4.58 19.81 12.84
C GLY A 304 -4.03 20.25 11.48
N MET A 305 -3.30 19.38 10.78
CA MET A 305 -2.70 19.67 9.47
C MET A 305 -3.66 19.31 8.33
N GLU A 306 -3.82 20.21 7.36
CA GLU A 306 -4.54 19.94 6.13
C GLU A 306 -3.70 19.08 5.16
N VAL A 307 -4.35 18.22 4.36
CA VAL A 307 -3.68 17.32 3.39
C VAL A 307 -2.80 18.07 2.40
N MET A 308 -3.23 19.23 1.90
CA MET A 308 -2.40 20.03 0.99
C MET A 308 -1.15 20.61 1.68
N THR A 309 -1.27 20.98 2.96
CA THR A 309 -0.10 21.43 3.74
C THR A 309 0.88 20.28 3.94
N PHE A 310 0.37 19.07 4.25
CA PHE A 310 1.19 17.86 4.29
C PHE A 310 1.92 17.61 2.97
N TYR A 311 1.19 17.62 1.86
CA TYR A 311 1.78 17.42 0.53
C TYR A 311 2.92 18.42 0.25
N GLU A 312 2.65 19.72 0.41
CA GLU A 312 3.65 20.76 0.13
C GLU A 312 4.87 20.66 1.05
N THR A 313 4.67 20.24 2.30
CA THR A 313 5.74 20.10 3.30
C THR A 313 6.59 18.86 3.03
N PHE A 314 5.98 17.70 2.82
CA PHE A 314 6.68 16.42 2.77
C PHE A 314 7.14 16.00 1.38
N LYS A 315 6.73 16.71 0.30
CA LYS A 315 7.28 16.48 -1.04
C LYS A 315 8.72 17.00 -1.20
N ASP A 316 9.14 17.92 -0.33
CA ASP A 316 10.51 18.45 -0.30
C ASP A 316 11.45 17.42 0.35
N SER A 317 12.47 16.99 -0.39
CA SER A 317 13.47 16.01 0.09
C SER A 317 14.39 16.56 1.16
N ASP A 318 14.55 17.88 1.24
CA ASP A 318 15.43 18.55 2.20
C ASP A 318 14.69 18.91 3.50
N ASN A 319 13.39 18.63 3.56
CA ASN A 319 12.58 18.86 4.74
C ASN A 319 12.99 17.90 5.87
N THR A 320 13.11 18.45 7.09
CA THR A 320 13.42 17.72 8.32
C THR A 320 12.27 17.73 9.33
N THR A 321 11.11 18.23 8.92
CA THR A 321 9.92 18.33 9.77
C THR A 321 9.34 16.94 10.02
N CYS A 322 9.08 16.61 11.29
CA CYS A 322 8.36 15.39 11.67
C CYS A 322 6.88 15.68 11.88
N LEU A 323 6.02 14.67 11.69
CA LEU A 323 4.60 14.79 11.96
C LEU A 323 4.36 14.66 13.46
N GLU A 324 3.57 15.56 14.05
CA GLU A 324 3.26 15.57 15.48
C GLU A 324 1.77 15.33 15.73
N THR A 325 1.45 14.55 16.75
CA THR A 325 0.06 14.31 17.20
C THR A 325 -0.02 14.33 18.73
N PRO A 326 -1.06 14.93 19.33
CA PRO A 326 -1.24 14.88 20.78
C PRO A 326 -1.36 13.44 21.29
N ALA A 327 -0.53 13.07 22.25
CA ALA A 327 -0.46 11.70 22.78
C ALA A 327 -1.76 11.23 23.43
N ASN A 328 -2.60 12.17 23.90
CA ASN A 328 -3.88 11.87 24.56
C ASN A 328 -5.02 11.50 23.59
N LEU A 329 -4.82 11.63 22.28
CA LEU A 329 -5.76 11.11 21.28
C LEU A 329 -5.70 9.58 21.16
N TRP A 330 -4.57 8.99 21.54
CA TRP A 330 -4.26 7.58 21.33
C TRP A 330 -4.43 6.77 22.61
N ARG A 331 -4.71 5.47 22.45
CA ARG A 331 -4.87 4.54 23.57
C ARG A 331 -3.55 4.06 24.13
#